data_AF-A0A2G0WDF4-F1
#
_entry.id   AF-A0A2G0WDF4-F1
#
_cell.length_a   1.000
_cell.length_b   1.000
_cell.length_c   1.000
_cell.angle_alpha   90.00
_cell.angle_beta   90.00
_cell.angle_gamma   90.00
#
_symmetry.space_group_name_H-M   'P 1'
#
loop_
_entity.id
_entity.type
_entity.pdbx_description
1 polymer ?
#
loop_
_entity_poly.entity_id
_entity_poly.type
_entity_poly.pdbx_seq_one_letter_code
_entity_poly.pdbx_strand_id
1 'polypeptide(L)' 'MVVPKKFRLHTKLYYFESDTRYAAIVGSANITEGGLVHNDELSTVHHGTVGDVQHKMFNDYLEHLVARYKP' A
#
# COMPACT_ATOMS: atom_id res chain seq x y z
N MET A 1 -2.76 -24.67 -22.40
CA MET A 1 -2.48 -23.23 -22.61
C MET A 1 -3.06 -22.47 -21.42
N VAL A 2 -2.23 -22.03 -20.48
CA VAL A 2 -2.68 -21.25 -19.31
C VAL A 2 -2.70 -19.79 -19.74
N VAL A 3 -3.88 -19.20 -19.87
CA VAL A 3 -4.00 -17.75 -20.11
C VAL A 3 -3.49 -17.05 -18.85
N PRO A 4 -2.46 -16.18 -18.92
CA PRO A 4 -1.98 -15.47 -17.74
C PRO A 4 -3.12 -14.64 -17.17
N LYS A 5 -3.44 -14.85 -15.89
CA LYS A 5 -4.49 -14.09 -15.21
C LYS A 5 -4.12 -12.61 -15.27
N LYS A 6 -4.95 -11.78 -15.91
CA LYS A 6 -4.73 -10.33 -16.02
C LYS A 6 -4.57 -9.75 -14.61
N PHE A 7 -3.41 -9.17 -14.32
CA PHE A 7 -3.14 -8.53 -13.03
C PHE A 7 -4.14 -7.38 -12.81
N ARG A 8 -4.76 -7.33 -11.62
CA ARG A 8 -5.65 -6.24 -11.20
C ARG A 8 -5.09 -5.65 -9.92
N LEU A 9 -4.70 -4.38 -9.96
CA LEU A 9 -4.29 -3.65 -8.76
C LEU A 9 -5.51 -3.40 -7.88
N HIS A 10 -5.49 -3.89 -6.64
CA HIS A 10 -6.58 -3.70 -5.67
C HIS A 10 -6.09 -3.31 -4.27
N THR A 11 -4.79 -3.07 -4.13
CA THR A 11 -4.16 -2.68 -2.87
C THR A 11 -4.64 -1.31 -2.42
N LYS A 12 -4.92 -1.17 -1.13
CA LYS A 12 -5.05 0.12 -0.47
C LYS A 12 -3.93 0.24 0.53
N LEU A 13 -2.95 1.05 0.17
CA LEU A 13 -1.76 1.33 0.95
C LEU A 13 -1.52 2.83 0.89
N TYR A 14 -1.56 3.48 2.04
CA TYR A 14 -1.29 4.92 2.19
C TYR A 14 0.04 5.06 2.90
N TYR A 15 1.06 5.50 2.16
CA TYR A 15 2.42 5.62 2.65
C TYR A 15 2.79 7.08 2.83
N PHE A 16 3.32 7.41 4.00
CA PHE A 16 3.78 8.72 4.40
C PHE A 16 5.21 8.60 4.90
N GLU A 17 6.09 9.49 4.46
CA GLU A 17 7.49 9.51 4.86
C GLU A 17 7.90 10.93 5.24
N SER A 18 8.68 11.06 6.30
CA SER A 18 9.25 12.31 6.75
C SER A 18 10.61 12.06 7.40
N ASP A 19 11.65 12.68 6.83
CA ASP A 19 13.05 12.59 7.27
C ASP A 19 13.52 11.15 7.55
N THR A 20 13.39 10.72 8.80
CA THR A 20 13.86 9.41 9.30
C THR A 20 12.72 8.48 9.70
N ARG A 21 11.47 8.87 9.49
CA ARG A 21 10.28 8.13 9.92
C ARG A 21 9.35 7.87 8.75
N TYR A 22 8.61 6.78 8.86
CA TYR A 22 7.52 6.47 7.93
C TYR A 22 6.28 6.04 8.70
N ALA A 23 5.13 6.18 8.04
CA ALA A 23 3.87 5.57 8.41
C ALA A 23 3.22 4.95 7.18
N ALA A 24 2.73 3.72 7.30
CA ALA A 24 2.01 3.01 6.26
C ALA A 24 0.67 2.52 6.84
N ILE A 25 -0.42 2.90 6.18
CA ILE A 25 -1.77 2.41 6.49
C ILE A 25 -2.12 1.38 5.44
N VAL A 26 -2.41 0.15 5.87
CA VAL A 26 -2.75 -0.97 4.97
C VAL A 26 -4.07 -1.57 5.41
N GLY A 27 -4.99 -1.77 4.47
CA GLY A 27 -6.31 -2.30 4.82
C GLY A 27 -7.26 -2.43 3.65
N SER A 28 -8.55 -2.44 3.99
CA SER A 28 -9.65 -2.62 3.04
C SER A 28 -10.24 -1.30 2.51
N ALA A 29 -10.07 -0.21 3.24
CA ALA A 29 -10.64 1.11 2.92
C ALA A 29 -10.04 1.71 1.64
N ASN A 30 -10.89 2.10 0.68
CA ASN A 30 -10.50 2.94 -0.46
C ASN A 30 -10.57 4.43 -0.09
N ILE A 31 -9.93 5.32 -0.86
CA ILE A 31 -10.12 6.79 -0.73
C ILE A 31 -11.44 7.18 -1.38
N THR A 32 -12.53 6.85 -0.71
CA THR A 32 -13.88 7.22 -1.08
C THR A 32 -14.64 7.59 0.18
N GLU A 33 -15.71 8.37 0.05
CA GLU A 33 -16.58 8.67 1.19
C GLU A 33 -17.07 7.38 1.87
N GLY A 34 -17.43 6.37 1.06
CA GLY A 34 -17.82 5.05 1.56
C GLY A 34 -16.72 4.39 2.40
N GLY A 35 -15.50 4.28 1.88
CA GLY A 35 -14.39 3.63 2.59
C GLY A 35 -13.87 4.38 3.81
N LEU A 36 -14.16 5.68 3.93
CA LEU A 36 -13.66 6.53 5.03
C LEU A 36 -14.71 6.85 6.09
N VAL A 37 -16.01 6.73 5.77
CA VAL A 37 -17.10 7.18 6.65
C VAL A 37 -18.21 6.14 6.83
N HIS A 38 -18.62 5.47 5.77
CA HIS A 38 -19.89 4.72 5.77
C HIS A 38 -19.73 3.20 5.89
N ASN A 39 -18.67 2.63 5.34
CA ASN A 39 -18.45 1.19 5.30
C ASN A 39 -17.76 0.69 6.58
N ASP A 40 -18.06 -0.55 6.96
CA ASP A 40 -17.24 -1.28 7.93
C ASP A 40 -15.95 -1.72 7.24
N GLU A 41 -14.83 -1.11 7.65
CA GLU A 41 -13.52 -1.28 7.04
C GLU A 41 -12.47 -1.51 8.13
N LEU A 42 -11.46 -2.31 7.84
CA LEU A 42 -10.34 -2.55 8.76
C LEU A 42 -9.03 -2.14 8.11
N SER A 43 -8.24 -1.35 8.83
CA SER A 43 -6.89 -0.97 8.44
C SER A 43 -5.94 -1.06 9.62
N THR A 44 -4.70 -1.47 9.36
CA THR A 44 -3.61 -1.45 10.33
C THR A 44 -2.66 -0.32 10.02
N VAL A 45 -2.19 0.34 11.08
CA VAL A 45 -1.16 1.37 10.98
C VAL A 45 0.18 0.74 11.34
N HIS A 46 1.15 0.90 10.44
CA HIS A 46 2.54 0.54 10.64
C HIS A 46 3.36 1.83 10.67
N HIS A 47 4.25 1.96 11.63
CA HIS A 47 5.19 3.08 11.67
C HIS A 47 6.56 2.57 12.07
N GLY A 48 7.60 3.33 11.69
CA GLY A 48 8.96 2.91 11.97
C GLY A 48 9.97 3.96 11.57
N THR A 49 11.22 3.51 11.44
CA THR A 49 12.34 4.34 11.00
C THR A 49 12.67 3.97 9.56
N VAL A 50 12.91 4.97 8.72
CA VAL A 50 13.39 4.75 7.35
C VAL A 50 14.66 3.88 7.39
N GLY A 51 14.65 2.82 6.60
CA GLY A 51 15.76 1.85 6.50
C GLY A 51 15.66 0.63 7.44
N ASP A 52 14.68 0.60 8.36
CA ASP A 52 14.39 -0.62 9.13
C ASP A 52 13.87 -1.78 8.25
N VAL A 53 13.72 -2.96 8.85
CA VAL A 53 13.32 -4.16 8.10
C VAL A 53 11.92 -4.02 7.51
N GLN A 54 10.98 -3.45 8.25
CA GLN A 54 9.59 -3.31 7.78
C GLN A 54 9.47 -2.22 6.72
N HIS A 55 10.21 -1.11 6.87
CA HIS A 55 10.37 -0.09 5.84
C HIS A 55 10.83 -0.69 4.51
N LYS A 56 11.88 -1.52 4.53
CA LYS A 56 12.39 -2.17 3.32
C LYS A 56 11.32 -3.02 2.63
N MET A 57 10.53 -3.77 3.40
CA MET A 57 9.42 -4.55 2.83
C MET A 57 8.36 -3.67 2.14
N PHE A 58 8.02 -2.52 2.73
CA PHE A 58 7.12 -1.57 2.08
C PHE A 58 7.74 -0.96 0.81
N ASN A 59 9.01 -0.56 0.88
CA ASN A 59 9.71 0.03 -0.26
C ASN A 59 9.82 -0.97 -1.43
N ASP A 60 10.21 -2.21 -1.18
CA ASP A 60 10.30 -3.26 -2.20
C ASP A 60 8.95 -3.49 -2.89
N TYR A 61 7.86 -3.43 -2.12
CA TYR A 61 6.51 -3.54 -2.68
C TYR A 61 6.12 -2.32 -3.53
N LEU A 62 6.45 -1.11 -3.09
CA LEU A 62 6.22 0.12 -3.86
C LEU A 62 7.02 0.12 -5.17
N GLU A 63 8.30 -0.26 -5.13
CA GLU A 63 9.14 -0.41 -6.33
C GLU A 63 8.56 -1.44 -7.30
N HIS A 64 8.04 -2.55 -6.78
CA HIS A 64 7.34 -3.56 -7.59
C HIS A 64 6.10 -2.97 -8.32
N LEU A 65 5.33 -2.11 -7.65
CA LEU A 65 4.18 -1.44 -8.26
C LEU A 65 4.61 -0.45 -9.35
N VAL A 66 5.65 0.35 -9.09
CA VAL A 66 6.21 1.31 -10.06
C VAL A 66 6.74 0.59 -11.30
N ALA A 67 7.49 -0.49 -11.14
CA ALA A 67 8.04 -1.26 -12.27
C ALA A 67 6.95 -1.88 -13.17
N ARG A 68 5.73 -2.09 -12.64
CA ARG A 68 4.58 -2.58 -13.40
C ARG A 68 3.78 -1.46 -14.06
N TYR A 69 3.87 -0.24 -13.56
CA TYR A 69 3.15 0.89 -14.13
C TYR A 69 3.72 1.19 -15.52
N LYS A 70 2.87 1.06 -16.54
CA LYS A 70 3.14 1.51 -17.90
C LYS A 70 2.14 2.65 -18.17
N PRO A 71 2.61 3.88 -18.46
CA PRO A 71 1.73 5.01 -18.73
C PRO A 71 0.86 4.79 -19.98
#